data_AF-A0A8T4MV35-F1
#
_entry.id   AF-A0A8T4MV35-F1
#
_cell.length_a   1.000
_cell.length_b   1.000
_cell.length_c   1.000
_cell.angle_alpha   90.00
_cell.angle_beta   90.00
_cell.angle_gamma   90.00
#
_symmetry.space_group_name_H-M   'P 1'
#
loop_
_entity.id
_entity.type
_entity.pdbx_description
1 polymer ?
#
loop_
_entity_poly.entity_id
_entity_poly.type
_entity_poly.pdbx_seq_one_letter_code
_entity_poly.pdbx_strand_id
1 'polypeptide(L)'
;MGKFDVPGGRIKPGQHFKDSLLREIKEETGLDVEIKNPFHVDEWSLIINNEQTQIVATFFECITKSDKVNLSKDHKYFLWIKPEDYKNYNLITNLKNAFETYLKIIN
;
A
#
# COMPACT_ATOMS: atom_id res chain seq x y z
N MET A 1 -14.53 -6.44 -11.89
CA MET A 1 -14.09 -5.15 -11.31
C MET A 1 -12.84 -5.41 -10.50
N GLY A 2 -11.83 -4.54 -10.57
CA GLY A 2 -10.64 -4.64 -9.73
C GLY A 2 -10.97 -4.34 -8.26
N LYS A 3 -10.06 -4.73 -7.36
CA LYS A 3 -10.08 -4.30 -5.96
C LYS A 3 -9.09 -3.16 -5.79
N PHE A 4 -9.36 -2.24 -4.86
CA PHE A 4 -8.43 -1.20 -4.47
C PHE A 4 -7.39 -1.75 -3.50
N ASP A 5 -6.19 -1.18 -3.57
CA ASP A 5 -5.09 -1.41 -2.66
C ASP A 5 -4.40 -0.07 -2.35
N VAL A 6 -3.49 -0.06 -1.39
CA VAL A 6 -2.56 1.05 -1.16
C VAL A 6 -1.32 0.90 -2.06
N PRO A 7 -0.65 2.00 -2.44
CA PRO A 7 0.58 1.90 -3.21
C PRO A 7 1.68 1.12 -2.48
N GLY A 8 2.42 0.30 -3.21
CA GLY A 8 3.47 -0.54 -2.64
C GLY A 8 3.83 -1.72 -3.53
N GLY A 9 4.77 -2.56 -3.08
CA GLY A 9 5.22 -3.67 -3.91
C GLY A 9 6.37 -4.47 -3.32
N ARG A 10 6.95 -5.33 -4.16
CA ARG A 10 8.01 -6.24 -3.74
C ARG A 10 9.32 -5.50 -3.54
N ILE A 11 10.03 -5.86 -2.47
CA ILE A 11 11.42 -5.48 -2.28
C ILE A 11 12.27 -6.28 -3.28
N LYS A 12 13.05 -5.60 -4.11
CA LYS A 12 13.96 -6.27 -5.05
C LYS A 12 15.21 -6.75 -4.30
N PRO A 13 15.89 -7.81 -4.78
CA PRO A 13 17.14 -8.26 -4.18
C PRO A 13 18.15 -7.11 -4.01
N GLY A 14 18.67 -6.96 -2.80
CA GLY A 14 19.65 -5.92 -2.45
C GLY A 14 19.07 -4.52 -2.17
N GLN A 15 17.75 -4.31 -2.27
CA GLN A 15 17.13 -3.02 -1.92
C GLN A 15 16.75 -2.95 -0.44
N HIS A 16 16.93 -1.77 0.17
CA HIS A 16 16.30 -1.48 1.44
C HIS A 16 14.79 -1.33 1.27
N PHE A 17 14.02 -1.70 2.31
CA PHE A 17 12.56 -1.67 2.25
C PHE A 17 12.01 -0.25 2.02
N LYS A 18 12.64 0.79 2.60
CA LYS A 18 12.22 2.19 2.40
C LYS A 18 12.43 2.64 0.96
N ASP A 19 13.58 2.33 0.38
CA ASP A 19 13.88 2.68 -1.02
C ASP A 19 12.94 1.97 -1.99
N SER A 20 12.59 0.71 -1.67
CA SER A 20 11.59 -0.04 -2.42
C SER A 20 10.22 0.63 -2.35
N LEU A 21 9.77 1.02 -1.16
CA LEU A 21 8.47 1.69 -0.98
C LEU A 21 8.42 3.05 -1.69
N LEU A 22 9.47 3.87 -1.58
CA LEU A 22 9.56 5.15 -2.29
C LEU A 22 9.48 4.97 -3.80
N ARG A 23 10.21 3.97 -4.33
CA ARG A 23 10.17 3.63 -5.76
C ARG A 23 8.77 3.23 -6.20
N GLU A 24 8.13 2.29 -5.52
CA GLU A 24 6.79 1.80 -5.88
C GLU A 24 5.77 2.93 -5.84
N ILE A 25 5.74 3.74 -4.77
CA ILE A 25 4.84 4.90 -4.68
C ILE A 25 5.07 5.86 -5.86
N LYS A 26 6.33 6.14 -6.21
CA LYS A 26 6.65 7.02 -7.32
C LYS A 26 6.23 6.44 -8.67
N GLU A 27 6.49 5.14 -8.89
CA GLU A 27 6.15 4.42 -10.12
C GLU A 27 4.63 4.34 -10.31
N GLU A 28 3.87 4.07 -9.25
CA GLU A 28 2.42 3.84 -9.30
C GLU A 28 1.59 5.13 -9.28
N THR A 29 2.06 6.17 -8.59
CA THR A 29 1.25 7.38 -8.33
C THR A 29 1.91 8.68 -8.76
N GLY A 30 3.20 8.69 -9.09
CA GLY A 30 3.98 9.89 -9.37
C GLY A 30 4.31 10.76 -8.15
N LEU A 31 3.81 10.42 -6.96
CA LEU A 31 3.99 11.22 -5.75
C LEU A 31 5.39 11.05 -5.16
N ASP A 32 5.90 12.14 -4.59
CA ASP A 32 7.04 12.12 -3.66
C ASP A 32 6.48 12.15 -2.24
N VAL A 33 7.00 11.26 -1.40
CA VAL A 33 6.51 11.08 -0.03
C VAL A 33 7.67 11.03 0.97
N GLU A 34 7.36 11.39 2.22
CA GLU A 34 8.20 11.12 3.38
C GLU A 34 7.65 9.89 4.11
N ILE A 35 8.49 8.86 4.29
CA ILE A 35 8.13 7.66 5.05
C ILE A 35 8.34 7.94 6.55
N LYS A 36 7.29 7.75 7.33
CA LYS A 36 7.29 7.85 8.80
C LYS A 36 7.50 6.47 9.43
N ASN A 37 6.63 6.10 10.39
CA ASN A 37 6.76 4.88 11.16
C ASN A 37 6.02 3.71 10.48
N PRO A 38 6.53 2.48 10.59
CA PRO A 38 5.71 1.31 10.34
C PRO A 38 4.60 1.26 11.40
N PHE A 39 3.38 0.91 11.00
CA PHE A 39 2.24 0.86 11.92
C PHE A 39 1.54 -0.50 11.94
N HIS A 40 1.75 -1.34 10.93
CA HIS A 40 1.15 -2.67 10.85
C HIS A 40 2.06 -3.63 10.08
N VAL A 41 2.04 -4.89 10.48
CA VAL A 41 2.64 -6.00 9.75
C VAL A 41 1.56 -7.06 9.61
N ASP A 42 1.37 -7.55 8.40
CA ASP A 42 0.45 -8.67 8.13
C ASP A 42 1.14 -9.71 7.25
N GLU A 43 0.57 -10.91 7.22
CA GLU A 43 1.07 -12.00 6.40
C GLU A 43 -0.05 -12.77 5.71
N TRP A 44 0.23 -13.25 4.50
CA TRP A 44 -0.70 -14.07 3.73
C TRP A 44 0.02 -14.87 2.66
N SER A 45 -0.64 -15.86 2.09
CA SER A 45 -0.11 -16.59 0.94
C SER A 45 -0.87 -16.25 -0.35
N LEU A 46 -0.16 -16.17 -1.47
CA LEU A 46 -0.73 -16.11 -2.82
C LEU A 46 -0.12 -17.20 -3.70
N ILE A 47 -0.82 -17.60 -4.76
CA ILE A 47 -0.21 -18.39 -5.84
C ILE A 47 0.39 -17.43 -6.86
N ILE A 48 1.71 -17.47 -7.01
CA ILE A 48 2.47 -16.66 -7.98
C ILE A 48 3.28 -17.64 -8.82
N ASN A 49 3.15 -17.59 -10.15
CA ASN A 49 3.82 -18.51 -11.07
C ASN A 49 3.62 -20.00 -10.72
N ASN A 50 2.39 -20.38 -10.35
CA ASN A 50 2.00 -21.73 -9.90
C ASN A 50 2.68 -22.22 -8.61
N GLU A 51 3.31 -21.34 -7.85
CA GLU A 51 3.93 -21.65 -6.56
C GLU A 51 3.23 -20.91 -5.42
N GLN A 52 3.04 -21.60 -4.29
CA GLN A 52 2.57 -20.95 -3.06
C GLN A 52 3.68 -20.05 -2.52
N THR A 53 3.42 -18.74 -2.55
CA THR A 53 4.34 -17.71 -2.11
C THR A 53 3.81 -17.08 -0.82
N GLN A 54 4.60 -17.11 0.25
CA GLN A 54 4.31 -16.36 1.47
C GLN A 54 4.70 -14.89 1.28
N ILE A 55 3.82 -14.00 1.71
CA ILE A 55 4.02 -12.56 1.73
C ILE A 55 3.99 -12.11 3.19
N VAL A 56 5.01 -11.35 3.57
CA VAL A 56 5.04 -10.56 4.80
C VAL A 56 5.07 -9.10 4.37
N ALA A 57 4.04 -8.36 4.72
CA ALA A 57 3.91 -6.96 4.33
C ALA A 57 3.98 -6.06 5.56
N THR A 58 4.80 -5.02 5.46
CA THR A 58 4.90 -3.97 6.47
C THR A 58 4.29 -2.69 5.90
N PHE A 59 3.30 -2.14 6.61
CA PHE A 59 2.60 -0.92 6.24
C PHE A 59 3.19 0.28 6.97
N PHE A 60 3.41 1.36 6.25
CA PHE A 60 4.02 2.59 6.75
C PHE A 60 3.10 3.79 6.58
N GLU A 61 3.13 4.69 7.56
CA GLU A 61 2.58 6.01 7.37
C GLU A 61 3.48 6.80 6.42
N CYS A 62 2.87 7.41 5.40
CA CYS A 62 3.56 8.19 4.38
C CYS A 62 2.88 9.55 4.24
N ILE A 63 3.67 10.61 4.14
CA ILE A 63 3.16 11.99 4.02
C ILE A 63 3.62 12.57 2.69
N THR A 64 2.70 13.20 1.96
CA THR A 64 3.02 13.96 0.75
C THR A 64 2.51 15.39 0.88
N LYS A 65 3.15 16.31 0.14
CA LYS A 65 2.70 17.71 0.00
C LYS A 65 1.86 17.92 -1.26
N SER A 66 1.60 16.87 -2.04
CA SER A 66 0.89 16.93 -3.32
C SER A 66 -0.31 15.99 -3.32
N ASP A 67 -1.44 16.46 -3.84
CA ASP A 67 -2.65 15.66 -4.11
C ASP A 67 -2.72 15.17 -5.57
N LYS A 68 -1.78 15.61 -6.42
CA LYS A 68 -1.71 15.30 -7.85
C LYS A 68 -1.17 13.90 -8.10
N VAL A 69 -2.07 12.94 -8.26
CA VAL A 69 -1.75 11.56 -8.64
C VAL A 69 -1.67 11.44 -10.16
N ASN A 70 -0.59 10.83 -10.63
CA ASN A 70 -0.41 10.39 -12.02
C ASN A 70 -0.21 8.87 -12.03
N LEU A 71 -1.28 8.13 -12.36
CA LEU A 71 -1.27 6.68 -12.29
C LEU A 71 -0.38 6.05 -13.37
N SER A 72 0.29 4.96 -12.99
CA SER A 72 0.94 4.07 -13.97
C SER A 72 -0.09 3.38 -14.86
N LYS A 73 0.38 2.83 -15.99
CA LYS A 73 -0.46 2.07 -16.94
C LYS A 73 -1.14 0.82 -16.33
N ASP A 74 -0.62 0.33 -15.21
CA ASP A 74 -1.11 -0.87 -14.53
C ASP A 74 -2.33 -0.56 -13.63
N HIS A 75 -2.61 0.73 -13.41
CA HIS A 75 -3.69 1.23 -12.56
C HIS A 75 -4.68 2.07 -13.38
N LYS A 76 -5.97 1.98 -13.03
CA LYS A 76 -7.04 2.69 -13.77
C LYS A 76 -7.70 3.83 -13.01
N TYR A 77 -7.81 3.71 -11.69
CA TYR A 77 -8.53 4.65 -10.84
C TYR A 77 -7.82 4.80 -9.50
N PHE A 78 -7.92 5.99 -8.93
CA PHE A 78 -7.49 6.27 -7.57
C PHE A 78 -8.58 7.03 -6.82
N LEU A 79 -8.55 6.94 -5.50
CA LEU A 79 -9.45 7.66 -4.61
C LEU A 79 -8.63 8.10 -3.39
N TRP A 80 -8.74 9.38 -3.04
CA TRP A 80 -8.39 9.83 -1.70
C TRP A 80 -9.59 9.55 -0.80
N ILE A 81 -9.37 8.77 0.26
CA ILE A 81 -10.42 8.38 1.19
C ILE A 81 -10.04 8.81 2.60
N LYS A 82 -11.04 9.05 3.44
CA LYS A 82 -10.80 9.12 4.88
C LYS A 82 -10.58 7.70 5.43
N PRO A 83 -9.61 7.47 6.32
CA PRO A 83 -9.34 6.14 6.85
C PRO A 83 -10.57 5.47 7.49
N GLU A 84 -11.44 6.23 8.15
CA GLU A 84 -12.67 5.72 8.78
C GLU A 84 -13.69 5.16 7.78
N ASP A 85 -13.65 5.59 6.53
CA ASP A 85 -14.59 5.19 5.47
C ASP A 85 -14.14 3.95 4.70
N TYR A 86 -13.00 3.33 5.05
CA TYR A 86 -12.38 2.25 4.27
C TYR A 86 -13.33 1.08 3.97
N LYS A 87 -14.30 0.81 4.86
CA LYS A 87 -15.30 -0.26 4.71
C LYS A 87 -16.29 -0.03 3.56
N ASN A 88 -16.39 1.20 3.05
CA ASN A 88 -17.27 1.57 1.94
C ASN A 88 -16.65 1.25 0.57
N TYR A 89 -15.39 0.82 0.52
CA TYR A 89 -14.65 0.59 -0.72
C TYR A 89 -14.36 -0.91 -0.93
N ASN A 90 -14.28 -1.33 -2.20
CA ASN A 90 -13.95 -2.70 -2.58
C ASN A 90 -12.43 -2.95 -2.48
N LEU A 91 -11.91 -3.05 -1.25
CA LEU A 91 -10.49 -3.27 -0.98
C LEU A 91 -10.07 -4.75 -1.11
N ILE A 92 -8.77 -4.99 -1.31
CA ILE A 92 -8.20 -6.31 -1.03
C ILE A 92 -8.43 -6.70 0.44
N THR A 93 -8.62 -7.99 0.71
CA THR A 93 -9.05 -8.45 2.05
C THR A 93 -8.03 -8.09 3.12
N ASN A 94 -6.75 -8.23 2.81
CA ASN A 94 -5.65 -8.12 3.78
C ASN A 94 -5.37 -6.67 4.18
N LEU A 95 -5.82 -5.71 3.38
CA LEU A 95 -5.68 -4.28 3.69
C LEU A 95 -6.62 -3.83 4.82
N LYS A 96 -7.70 -4.58 5.10
CA LYS A 96 -8.67 -4.22 6.16
C LYS A 96 -8.01 -4.16 7.54
N ASN A 97 -7.16 -5.13 7.88
CA ASN A 97 -6.46 -5.19 9.16
C ASN A 97 -5.56 -3.98 9.36
N ALA A 98 -4.87 -3.54 8.30
CA ALA A 98 -4.02 -2.35 8.35
C ALA A 98 -4.85 -1.08 8.66
N PHE A 99 -6.01 -0.88 8.03
CA PHE A 99 -6.90 0.24 8.38
C PHE A 99 -7.38 0.17 9.83
N GLU A 100 -7.76 -1.01 10.33
CA GLU A 100 -8.17 -1.18 11.72
C GLU A 100 -7.05 -0.87 12.71
N THR A 101 -5.81 -1.25 12.41
CA THR A 101 -4.65 -0.88 13.23
C THR A 101 -4.37 0.61 13.15
N TYR A 102 -4.38 1.22 11.97
CA TYR A 102 -4.13 2.65 11.80
C TYR A 102 -5.14 3.50 12.58
N LEU A 103 -6.43 3.15 12.51
CA LEU A 103 -7.50 3.83 13.25
C LEU A 103 -7.33 3.75 14.78
N LYS A 104 -6.61 2.75 15.32
CA LYS A 104 -6.30 2.67 16.76
C LYS A 104 -5.13 3.57 17.17
N ILE A 105 -4.34 4.05 16.21
CA ILE A 105 -3.15 4.87 16.46
C ILE A 105 -3.48 6.36 16.40
N ILE A 106 -4.40 6.74 15.51
CA ILE A 106 -4.78 8.14 15.29
C ILE A 106 -5.94 8.62 16.19
N ASN A 107 -6.61 7.70 16.89
CA ASN A 107 -7.62 7.98 17.91
C ASN A 107 -6.99 7.89 19.30
#